data_AF-A0A3D3BQT8-F1
#
_entry.id   AF-A0A3D3BQT8-F1
#
_cell.length_a   1.000
_cell.length_b   1.000
_cell.length_c   1.000
_cell.angle_alpha   90.00
_cell.angle_beta   90.00
_cell.angle_gamma   90.00
#
_symmetry.space_group_name_H-M   'P 1'
#
loop_
_entity.id
_entity.type
_entity.pdbx_description
1 polymer ?
#
loop_
_entity_poly.entity_id
_entity_poly.type
_entity_poly.pdbx_seq_one_letter_code
_entity_poly.pdbx_strand_id
1 'polypeptide(L)'
;MSEDRVQRPARPTISEIRDVCQPDAVRMRANSEHWVADVYLRRVSPYVTRLLVTTPISANGVTFLMILTGIGTAAALLIPGLPGVLLAAILGQMQMLLD
;
A
#
# COMPACT_ATOMS: atom_id res chain seq x y z
N MET A 1 -32.66 -2.66 13.41
CA MET A 1 -31.61 -1.64 13.31
C MET A 1 -31.01 -1.79 11.92
N SER A 2 -31.55 -1.08 10.93
CA SER A 2 -31.07 -1.20 9.54
C SER A 2 -29.72 -0.52 9.48
N GLU A 3 -28.65 -1.29 9.29
CA GLU A 3 -27.33 -0.73 9.00
C GLU A 3 -27.46 0.11 7.73
N ASP A 4 -27.25 1.41 7.87
CA ASP A 4 -27.16 2.33 6.74
C ASP A 4 -25.87 1.96 5.99
N ARG A 5 -26.00 1.06 4.98
CA ARG A 5 -24.86 0.63 4.18
C ARG A 5 -24.39 1.84 3.39
N VAL A 6 -23.34 2.49 3.89
CA VAL A 6 -22.63 3.56 3.17
C VAL A 6 -22.37 3.07 1.75
N GLN A 7 -23.09 3.66 0.80
CA GLN A 7 -23.06 3.23 -0.60
C GLN A 7 -21.67 3.56 -1.15
N ARG A 8 -20.86 2.53 -1.40
CA ARG A 8 -19.50 2.73 -1.91
C ARG A 8 -19.57 3.14 -3.38
N PRO A 9 -18.96 4.27 -3.78
CA PRO A 9 -18.93 4.66 -5.18
C PRO A 9 -18.13 3.64 -6.00
N ALA A 10 -18.57 3.35 -7.22
CA ALA A 10 -17.89 2.41 -8.10
C ALA A 10 -16.49 2.90 -8.54
N ARG A 11 -16.27 4.21 -8.51
CA ARG A 11 -14.99 4.86 -8.85
C ARG A 11 -14.70 5.98 -7.85
N PRO A 12 -14.22 5.64 -6.64
CA PRO A 12 -13.95 6.64 -5.61
C PRO A 12 -12.88 7.63 -6.07
N THR A 13 -13.01 8.87 -5.64
CA THR A 13 -12.01 9.92 -5.76
C THR A 13 -10.88 9.71 -4.76
N ILE A 14 -9.73 10.37 -4.98
CA ILE A 14 -8.60 10.29 -4.04
C ILE A 14 -8.95 10.91 -2.68
N SER A 15 -9.78 11.96 -2.64
CA SER A 15 -10.26 12.55 -1.38
C SER A 15 -11.10 11.55 -0.58
N GLU A 16 -12.08 10.89 -1.20
CA GLU A 16 -12.92 9.89 -0.52
C GLU A 16 -12.09 8.71 0.02
N ILE A 17 -11.06 8.28 -0.73
CA ILE A 17 -10.13 7.24 -0.25
C ILE A 17 -9.33 7.73 0.95
N ARG A 18 -8.84 8.97 0.93
CA ARG A 18 -8.09 9.54 2.05
C ARG A 18 -8.95 9.67 3.30
N ASP A 19 -10.20 10.08 3.15
CA ASP A 19 -11.12 10.25 4.28
C ASP A 19 -11.37 8.92 5.02
N VAL A 20 -11.43 7.81 4.28
CA VAL A 20 -11.64 6.48 4.86
C VAL A 20 -10.34 5.81 5.32
N CYS A 21 -9.30 5.82 4.47
CA CYS A 21 -8.07 5.05 4.71
C CYS A 21 -7.03 5.81 5.55
N GLN A 22 -7.12 7.14 5.62
CA GLN A 22 -6.13 7.99 6.29
C GLN A 22 -6.75 9.09 7.17
N PRO A 23 -7.70 8.77 8.06
CA PRO A 23 -8.28 9.77 8.96
C PRO A 23 -7.23 10.35 9.91
N ASP A 24 -7.43 11.59 10.35
CA ASP A 24 -6.47 12.30 11.22
C ASP A 24 -6.14 11.54 12.51
N ALA A 25 -7.12 10.80 13.06
CA ALA A 25 -6.93 9.94 14.23
C ALA A 25 -5.87 8.82 14.01
N VAL A 26 -5.68 8.36 12.78
CA VAL A 26 -4.67 7.35 12.42
C VAL A 26 -3.33 8.01 12.08
N ARG A 27 -3.37 9.17 11.40
CA ARG A 27 -2.17 9.91 11.00
C ARG A 27 -1.42 10.57 12.16
N MET A 28 -2.14 11.00 13.19
CA MET A 28 -1.60 11.74 14.34
C MET A 28 -1.03 10.85 15.46
N ARG A 29 -0.95 9.52 15.26
CA ARG A 29 -0.23 8.66 16.21
C ARG A 29 1.25 9.01 16.16
N ALA A 30 1.77 9.58 17.24
CA ALA A 30 3.18 9.94 17.43
C ALA A 30 4.08 8.71 17.64
N ASN A 31 3.97 7.70 16.76
CA ASN A 31 4.82 6.52 16.79
C ASN A 31 5.88 6.62 15.68
N SER A 32 7.15 6.76 16.09
CA SER A 32 8.29 7.03 15.20
C SER A 32 8.70 5.83 14.33
N GLU A 33 8.08 4.67 14.52
CA GLU A 33 8.38 3.43 13.79
C GLU A 33 8.12 3.50 12.27
N HIS A 34 7.29 4.45 11.81
CA HIS A 34 6.78 4.48 10.43
C HIS A 34 7.17 5.75 9.66
N TRP A 35 8.33 6.36 9.96
CA TRP A 35 8.76 7.63 9.34
C TRP A 35 8.73 7.60 7.80
N VAL A 36 9.04 6.47 7.16
CA VAL A 36 8.96 6.30 5.69
C VAL A 36 7.54 6.55 5.18
N ALA A 37 6.54 6.17 5.97
CA ALA A 37 5.14 6.38 5.63
C ALA A 37 4.78 7.87 5.57
N ASP A 38 5.37 8.68 6.44
CA ASP A 38 5.19 10.13 6.44
C ASP A 38 5.96 10.84 5.32
N VAL A 39 7.12 10.33 4.94
CA VAL A 39 7.91 10.91 3.84
C VAL A 39 7.14 10.82 2.53
N TYR A 40 6.69 9.61 2.15
CA TYR A 40 6.02 9.44 0.86
C TYR A 40 4.91 8.37 0.80
N LEU A 41 4.94 7.29 1.58
CA LEU A 41 3.97 6.19 1.37
C LEU A 41 2.52 6.67 1.56
N ARG A 42 2.23 7.48 2.58
CA ARG A 42 0.88 8.03 2.80
C ARG A 42 0.42 8.94 1.67
N ARG A 43 1.35 9.55 0.92
CA ARG A 43 1.01 10.37 -0.25
C ARG A 43 0.68 9.51 -1.46
N VAL A 44 1.38 8.38 -1.63
CA VAL A 44 1.31 7.52 -2.82
C VAL A 44 0.24 6.42 -2.67
N SER A 45 0.08 5.84 -1.48
CA SER A 45 -0.81 4.69 -1.26
C SER A 45 -2.26 4.92 -1.67
N PRO A 46 -2.90 6.10 -1.49
CA PRO A 46 -4.28 6.31 -1.95
C PRO A 46 -4.48 6.12 -3.46
N TYR A 47 -3.44 6.39 -4.27
CA TYR A 47 -3.50 6.19 -5.71
C TYR A 47 -3.43 4.70 -6.07
N VAL A 48 -2.58 3.94 -5.37
CA VAL A 48 -2.48 2.48 -5.51
C VAL A 48 -3.78 1.83 -5.05
N THR A 49 -4.30 2.22 -3.88
CA THR A 49 -5.60 1.79 -3.37
C THR A 49 -6.69 2.06 -4.39
N ARG A 50 -6.75 3.26 -4.97
CA ARG A 50 -7.75 3.60 -6.00
C ARG A 50 -7.71 2.64 -7.19
N LEU A 51 -6.50 2.33 -7.68
CA LEU A 51 -6.34 1.38 -8.77
C LEU A 51 -6.86 0.00 -8.35
N LEU A 52 -6.42 -0.52 -7.21
CA LEU A 52 -6.77 -1.86 -6.73
C LEU A 52 -8.27 -2.02 -6.45
N VAL A 53 -8.91 -1.07 -5.79
CA VAL A 53 -10.36 -1.16 -5.47
C VAL A 53 -11.26 -1.07 -6.70
N THR A 54 -10.74 -0.58 -7.83
CA THR A 54 -11.45 -0.60 -9.12
C THR A 54 -11.26 -1.90 -9.91
N THR A 55 -10.45 -2.84 -9.40
CA THR A 55 -10.22 -4.17 -9.97
C THR A 55 -10.98 -5.24 -9.16
N PRO A 56 -11.15 -6.47 -9.68
CA PRO A 56 -11.74 -7.58 -8.91
C PRO A 56 -10.81 -8.17 -7.84
N ILE A 57 -9.64 -7.56 -7.57
CA ILE A 57 -8.69 -8.06 -6.58
C ILE A 57 -9.26 -7.90 -5.17
N SER A 58 -9.29 -8.99 -4.40
CA SER A 58 -9.72 -8.97 -3.00
C SER A 58 -8.61 -8.45 -2.08
N ALA A 59 -8.96 -8.07 -0.85
CA ALA A 59 -7.98 -7.67 0.16
C ALA A 59 -6.89 -8.75 0.37
N ASN A 60 -7.30 -10.03 0.47
CA ASN A 60 -6.36 -11.15 0.55
C ASN A 60 -5.47 -11.25 -0.71
N GLY A 61 -6.02 -10.94 -1.88
CA GLY A 61 -5.26 -10.87 -3.14
C GLY A 61 -4.15 -9.82 -3.07
N VAL A 62 -4.43 -8.65 -2.51
CA VAL A 62 -3.41 -7.61 -2.27
C VAL A 62 -2.34 -8.10 -1.29
N THR A 63 -2.73 -8.78 -0.20
CA THR A 63 -1.76 -9.38 0.74
C THR A 63 -0.86 -10.41 0.05
N PHE A 64 -1.38 -11.23 -0.86
CA PHE A 64 -0.53 -12.13 -1.64
C PHE A 64 0.46 -11.36 -2.54
N LEU A 65 0.04 -10.27 -3.18
CA LEU A 65 0.95 -9.42 -3.95
C LEU A 65 2.07 -8.83 -3.07
N MET A 66 1.73 -8.37 -1.86
CA MET A 66 2.69 -7.91 -0.86
C MET A 66 3.69 -9.03 -0.51
N ILE A 67 3.23 -10.25 -0.22
CA ILE A 67 4.12 -11.38 0.07
C ILE A 67 5.04 -11.69 -1.12
N LEU A 68 4.49 -11.71 -2.33
CA LEU A 68 5.28 -11.99 -3.54
C LEU A 68 6.37 -10.93 -3.78
N THR A 69 6.09 -9.65 -3.53
CA THR A 69 7.11 -8.59 -3.62
C THR A 69 8.19 -8.73 -2.54
N GLY A 70 7.83 -9.17 -1.33
CA GLY A 70 8.80 -9.52 -0.28
C GLY A 70 9.70 -10.69 -0.66
N ILE A 71 9.13 -11.79 -1.16
CA ILE A 71 9.89 -12.94 -1.68
C ILE A 71 10.78 -12.51 -2.85
N GLY A 72 10.24 -11.70 -3.77
CA GLY A 72 10.98 -11.15 -4.90
C GLY A 72 12.17 -10.28 -4.47
N THR A 73 12.03 -9.51 -3.39
CA THR A 73 13.12 -8.73 -2.80
C THR A 73 14.27 -9.64 -2.35
N ALA A 74 13.95 -10.72 -1.63
CA ALA A 74 14.96 -11.70 -1.20
C ALA A 74 15.61 -12.40 -2.40
N ALA A 75 14.82 -12.77 -3.42
CA ALA A 75 15.32 -13.40 -4.64
C ALA A 75 16.24 -12.45 -5.45
N ALA A 76 15.92 -11.16 -5.50
CA ALA A 76 16.73 -10.16 -6.20
C ALA A 76 18.16 -10.03 -5.62
N LEU A 77 18.32 -10.26 -4.32
CA LEU A 77 19.64 -10.26 -3.66
C LEU A 77 20.52 -11.44 -4.08
N LEU A 78 19.98 -12.46 -4.76
CA LEU A 78 20.77 -13.55 -5.34
C LEU A 78 21.50 -13.12 -6.62
N ILE A 79 21.09 -12.00 -7.24
CA ILE A 79 21.75 -11.45 -8.43
C ILE A 79 22.99 -10.67 -7.98
N PRO A 80 24.21 -11.07 -8.40
CA PRO A 80 25.42 -10.39 -7.96
C PRO A 80 25.54 -8.98 -8.56
N GLY A 81 26.09 -8.08 -7.76
CA GLY A 81 26.39 -6.70 -8.17
C GLY A 81 25.23 -5.73 -8.02
N LEU A 82 25.42 -4.53 -8.58
CA LEU A 82 24.50 -3.41 -8.43
C LEU A 82 23.06 -3.66 -8.92
N PRO A 83 22.82 -4.40 -10.02
CA PRO A 83 21.46 -4.65 -10.49
C PRO A 83 20.58 -5.38 -9.47
N GLY A 84 21.12 -6.36 -8.75
CA GLY A 84 20.38 -7.10 -7.71
C GLY A 84 19.97 -6.21 -6.54
N VAL A 85 20.89 -5.35 -6.10
CA VAL A 85 20.63 -4.38 -5.02
C VAL A 85 19.56 -3.37 -5.41
N LEU A 86 19.63 -2.81 -6.63
CA LEU A 86 18.62 -1.86 -7.10
C LEU A 86 17.24 -2.51 -7.23
N LEU A 87 17.18 -3.73 -7.78
CA LEU A 87 15.93 -4.47 -7.89
C LEU A 87 15.35 -4.80 -6.52
N ALA A 88 16.18 -5.26 -5.58
CA ALA A 88 15.77 -5.52 -4.20
C ALA A 88 15.25 -4.25 -3.51
N ALA A 89 15.91 -3.11 -3.69
CA ALA A 89 15.44 -1.85 -3.15
C ALA A 89 14.05 -1.48 -3.69
N ILE A 90 13.85 -1.58 -5.01
CA ILE A 90 12.55 -1.28 -5.65
C ILE A 90 11.45 -2.23 -5.15
N LEU A 91 11.71 -3.53 -5.13
CA LEU A 91 10.74 -4.54 -4.68
C LEU A 91 10.44 -4.40 -3.18
N GLY A 92 11.45 -4.07 -2.36
CA GLY A 92 11.27 -3.83 -0.94
C GLY A 92 10.41 -2.60 -0.68
N GLN A 93 10.65 -1.50 -1.40
CA GLN A 93 9.77 -0.32 -1.32
C GLN A 93 8.35 -0.62 -1.83
N MET A 94 8.19 -1.48 -2.83
CA MET A 94 6.87 -1.92 -3.31
C MET A 94 6.16 -2.77 -2.25
N GLN A 95 6.86 -3.67 -1.56
CA GLN A 95 6.29 -4.46 -0.48
C GLN A 95 5.78 -3.55 0.64
N MET A 96 6.58 -2.58 1.07
CA MET A 96 6.18 -1.59 2.08
C MET A 96 5.02 -0.68 1.65
N LEU A 97 4.81 -0.48 0.34
CA LEU A 97 3.71 0.33 -0.19
C LEU A 97 2.39 -0.45 -0.28
N LEU A 98 2.49 -1.77 -0.47
CA LEU A 98 1.33 -2.67 -0.54
C LEU A 98 0.82 -3.10 0.83
N ASP A 99 1.68 -3.01 1.87
CA ASP A 99 1.35 -3.17 3.29
C ASP A 99 0.64 -1.92 3.83
#